data_AF-A0ABD1ARG2-F1
#
_entry.id   AF-A0ABD1ARG2-F1
#
_cell.length_a   1.000
_cell.length_b   1.000
_cell.length_c   1.000
_cell.angle_alpha   90.00
_cell.angle_beta   90.00
_cell.angle_gamma   90.00
#
_symmetry.space_group_name_H-M   'P 1'
#
loop_
_entity.id
_entity.type
_entity.pdbx_description
1 polymer ?
#
loop_
_entity_poly.entity_id
_entity_poly.type
_entity_poly.pdbx_seq_one_letter_code
_entity_poly.pdbx_strand_id
1 'polypeptide(L)'
;MASGLRQQSIFDAKFKAMFETEDEKFKKLVECLEPLRENKVQVDSFTLSNLHSFCVTSGQMVKHVQVLTTIPYKDVRDSVLAKANSLGICPLNQQMNLRHVFDVCQWMKTKTGIEAVVEVQRSEKLRRRAAAKGRTVTESAMIRAFNTQFAEYSTELKKARAVLEKESDIGVSLRDKYWPVSAFDVATSVLNEEAVLDFCKKEGVKYGLCKYVEGLIERKKASFALREADNLRAVLKAIECFEVRDSSNCSVGEKRKGHGGETSSKRKK
;
A
#
# COMPACT_ATOMS: atom_id res chain seq x y z
N MET A 1 42.25 22.33 2.44
CA MET A 1 42.53 21.20 3.37
C MET A 1 41.58 20.01 3.20
N ALA A 2 40.25 20.19 3.14
CA ALA A 2 39.26 19.09 3.15
C ALA A 2 39.40 17.97 2.08
N SER A 3 40.18 18.16 1.00
CA SER A 3 40.39 17.14 -0.03
C SER A 3 41.23 15.94 0.45
N GLY A 4 42.34 16.21 1.18
CA GLY A 4 43.27 15.16 1.61
C GLY A 4 42.64 14.15 2.56
N LEU A 5 41.90 14.64 3.57
CA LEU A 5 41.13 13.81 4.52
C LEU A 5 40.11 12.90 3.82
N ARG A 6 39.52 13.32 2.69
CA ARG A 6 38.65 12.46 1.87
C ARG A 6 39.42 11.39 1.11
N GLN A 7 40.56 11.72 0.51
CA GLN A 7 41.37 10.73 -0.21
C GLN A 7 41.96 9.68 0.74
N GLN A 8 42.43 10.10 1.92
CA GLN A 8 43.04 9.21 2.90
C GLN A 8 42.00 8.25 3.51
N SER A 9 40.84 8.74 3.93
CA SER A 9 39.75 7.87 4.42
C SER A 9 39.19 6.91 3.36
N ILE A 10 39.19 7.28 2.07
CA ILE A 10 38.90 6.35 0.96
C ILE A 10 39.97 5.27 0.84
N PHE A 11 41.25 5.62 1.00
CA PHE A 11 42.36 4.67 0.93
C PHE A 11 42.33 3.69 2.11
N ASP A 12 42.15 4.17 3.34
CA ASP A 12 42.06 3.35 4.55
C ASP A 12 40.87 2.38 4.50
N ALA A 13 39.70 2.86 4.05
CA ALA A 13 38.53 2.01 3.84
C ALA A 13 38.77 0.94 2.76
N LYS A 14 39.47 1.29 1.67
CA LYS A 14 39.82 0.35 0.59
C LYS A 14 40.87 -0.66 1.03
N PHE A 15 41.85 -0.27 1.84
CA PHE A 15 42.86 -1.16 2.40
C PHE A 15 42.21 -2.13 3.40
N LYS A 16 41.39 -1.64 4.34
CA LYS A 16 40.65 -2.49 5.27
C LYS A 16 39.80 -3.53 4.54
N ALA A 17 39.07 -3.13 3.49
CA ALA A 17 38.24 -4.01 2.67
C ALA A 17 39.02 -5.12 1.93
N MET A 18 40.35 -5.04 1.79
CA MET A 18 41.17 -6.14 1.23
C MET A 18 41.41 -7.27 2.23
N PHE A 19 41.31 -7.01 3.54
CA PHE A 19 41.57 -7.98 4.61
C PHE A 19 40.31 -8.49 5.29
N GLU A 20 39.12 -8.01 4.91
CA GLU A 20 37.85 -8.46 5.52
C GLU A 20 37.57 -9.93 5.19
N THR A 21 37.31 -10.74 6.23
CA THR A 21 37.01 -12.17 6.07
C THR A 21 35.60 -12.37 5.50
N GLU A 22 35.29 -13.57 4.97
CA GLU A 22 33.91 -13.87 4.57
C GLU A 22 32.95 -13.93 5.76
N ASP A 23 33.42 -14.29 6.96
CA ASP A 23 32.63 -14.21 8.20
C ASP A 23 32.29 -12.76 8.58
N GLU A 24 33.25 -11.83 8.44
CA GLU A 24 33.00 -10.40 8.68
C GLU A 24 32.03 -9.81 7.65
N LYS A 25 32.17 -10.19 6.37
CA LYS A 25 31.24 -9.79 5.31
C LYS A 25 29.86 -10.41 5.50
N PHE A 26 29.78 -11.64 6.02
CA PHE A 26 28.53 -12.31 6.35
C PHE A 26 27.84 -11.67 7.56
N LYS A 27 28.59 -11.31 8.61
CA LYS A 27 28.07 -10.54 9.74
C LYS A 27 27.44 -9.22 9.28
N LYS A 28 28.12 -8.47 8.41
CA LYS A 28 27.55 -7.25 7.78
C LYS A 28 26.29 -7.52 6.99
N LEU A 29 26.16 -8.69 6.35
CA LEU A 29 24.93 -9.09 5.67
C LEU A 29 23.79 -9.36 6.65
N VAL A 30 24.04 -10.06 7.76
CA VAL A 30 23.05 -10.29 8.82
C VAL A 30 22.60 -8.95 9.42
N GLU A 31 23.53 -8.03 9.70
CA GLU A 31 23.24 -6.66 10.14
C GLU A 31 22.39 -5.89 9.10
N CYS A 32 22.64 -6.05 7.80
CA CYS A 32 21.82 -5.45 6.74
C CYS A 32 20.43 -6.10 6.56
N LEU A 33 20.24 -7.32 7.06
CA LEU A 33 18.98 -8.08 7.04
C LEU A 33 18.12 -7.87 8.30
N GLU A 34 18.69 -7.30 9.36
CA GLU A 34 18.03 -7.05 10.66
C GLU A 34 16.60 -6.48 10.54
N PRO A 35 16.30 -5.49 9.65
CA PRO A 35 14.94 -4.95 9.51
C PRO A 35 13.89 -5.96 9.02
N LEU A 36 14.31 -7.11 8.45
CA LEU A 36 13.39 -8.17 8.01
C LEU A 36 12.93 -9.08 9.16
N ARG A 37 13.59 -9.05 10.33
CA ARG A 37 13.11 -9.73 11.54
C ARG A 37 11.77 -9.17 11.99
N GLU A 38 11.61 -7.84 11.93
CA GLU A 38 10.32 -7.16 12.16
C GLU A 38 9.24 -7.67 11.20
N ASN A 39 9.63 -7.99 9.95
CA ASN A 39 8.77 -8.55 8.91
C ASN A 39 8.56 -10.08 9.06
N LYS A 40 8.96 -10.68 10.18
CA LYS A 40 8.84 -12.13 10.49
C LYS A 40 9.65 -13.05 9.57
N VAL A 41 10.74 -12.57 8.97
CA VAL A 41 11.71 -13.42 8.24
C VAL A 41 12.68 -14.06 9.24
N GLN A 42 12.97 -15.34 9.08
CA GLN A 42 13.84 -16.11 10.00
C GLN A 42 15.33 -15.87 9.72
N VAL A 43 15.82 -14.65 9.96
CA VAL A 43 17.21 -14.25 9.63
C VAL A 43 18.26 -15.11 10.35
N ASP A 44 17.98 -15.64 11.55
CA ASP A 44 18.90 -16.55 12.28
C ASP A 44 19.10 -17.92 11.61
N SER A 45 18.22 -18.32 10.70
CA SER A 45 18.35 -19.58 9.95
C SER A 45 19.39 -19.50 8.82
N PHE A 46 19.94 -18.31 8.56
CA PHE A 46 20.79 -18.05 7.40
C PHE A 46 22.26 -18.33 7.71
N THR A 47 22.93 -19.01 6.79
CA THR A 47 24.35 -19.40 6.90
C THR A 47 25.14 -19.01 5.64
N LEU A 48 26.48 -18.93 5.77
CA LEU A 48 27.39 -18.82 4.62
C LEU A 48 27.13 -19.92 3.58
N SER A 49 26.88 -21.16 4.02
CA SER A 49 26.56 -22.29 3.13
C SER A 49 25.34 -22.03 2.25
N ASN A 50 24.34 -21.26 2.74
CA ASN A 50 23.20 -20.88 1.92
C ASN A 50 23.58 -19.90 0.79
N LEU A 51 24.50 -18.95 1.03
CA LEU A 51 25.00 -18.04 -0.03
C LEU A 51 25.78 -18.81 -1.10
N HIS A 52 26.69 -19.69 -0.67
CA HIS A 52 27.50 -20.50 -1.60
C HIS A 52 26.62 -21.40 -2.49
N SER A 53 25.52 -21.93 -1.97
CA SER A 53 24.59 -22.79 -2.73
C SER A 53 23.89 -22.12 -3.92
N PHE A 54 23.90 -20.77 -4.02
CA PHE A 54 23.44 -20.04 -5.21
C PHE A 54 24.46 -19.03 -5.76
N CYS A 55 25.75 -19.25 -5.47
CA CYS A 55 26.89 -18.55 -6.07
C CYS A 55 26.90 -17.01 -5.91
N VAL A 56 26.37 -16.48 -4.81
CA VAL A 56 26.38 -15.03 -4.50
C VAL A 56 27.27 -14.75 -3.30
N THR A 57 28.19 -13.79 -3.42
CA THR A 57 29.05 -13.36 -2.30
C THR A 57 28.28 -12.50 -1.30
N SER A 58 28.68 -12.51 -0.03
CA SER A 58 28.08 -11.69 1.04
C SER A 58 28.02 -10.20 0.66
N GLY A 59 29.10 -9.67 0.07
CA GLY A 59 29.19 -8.26 -0.38
C GLY A 59 28.35 -7.93 -1.62
N GLN A 60 27.99 -8.91 -2.46
CA GLN A 60 26.95 -8.74 -3.48
C GLN A 60 25.57 -8.75 -2.82
N MET A 61 25.29 -9.72 -1.96
CA MET A 61 23.97 -9.87 -1.33
C MET A 61 23.53 -8.62 -0.57
N VAL A 62 24.45 -7.96 0.17
CA VAL A 62 24.20 -6.65 0.82
C VAL A 62 23.62 -5.62 -0.18
N LYS A 63 24.19 -5.51 -1.39
CA LYS A 63 23.74 -4.57 -2.45
C LYS A 63 22.41 -4.97 -3.12
N HIS A 64 21.87 -6.15 -2.80
CA HIS A 64 20.51 -6.55 -3.17
C HIS A 64 19.55 -6.27 -2.01
N VAL A 65 19.87 -6.79 -0.81
CA VAL A 65 19.07 -6.61 0.42
C VAL A 65 18.76 -5.15 0.71
N GLN A 66 19.72 -4.24 0.52
CA GLN A 66 19.54 -2.80 0.74
C GLN A 66 18.34 -2.20 -0.02
N VAL A 67 17.93 -2.74 -1.17
CA VAL A 67 16.76 -2.23 -1.92
C VAL A 67 15.44 -2.47 -1.16
N LEU A 68 15.39 -3.53 -0.35
CA LEU A 68 14.25 -3.84 0.53
C LEU A 68 14.41 -3.22 1.92
N THR A 69 15.62 -3.27 2.52
CA THR A 69 15.82 -2.85 3.92
C THR A 69 16.06 -1.36 4.11
N THR A 70 16.36 -0.59 3.06
CA THR A 70 16.33 0.89 3.11
C THR A 70 14.92 1.49 3.13
N ILE A 71 13.87 0.68 2.94
CA ILE A 71 12.48 1.12 3.15
C ILE A 71 12.25 1.27 4.67
N PRO A 72 12.10 2.51 5.19
CA PRO A 72 12.17 2.74 6.64
C PRO A 72 10.93 2.23 7.38
N TYR A 73 9.77 2.25 6.72
CA TYR A 73 8.50 1.86 7.34
C TYR A 73 8.27 0.35 7.21
N LYS A 74 8.15 -0.33 8.35
CA LYS A 74 7.90 -1.77 8.46
C LYS A 74 6.68 -2.24 7.65
N ASP A 75 5.59 -1.48 7.71
CA ASP A 75 4.32 -1.79 7.03
C ASP A 75 4.43 -1.73 5.50
N VAL A 76 5.24 -0.81 4.98
CA VAL A 76 5.61 -0.77 3.56
C VAL A 76 6.45 -2.00 3.18
N ARG A 77 7.39 -2.45 4.03
CA ARG A 77 8.15 -3.69 3.79
C ARG A 77 7.26 -4.94 3.82
N ASP A 78 6.37 -5.06 4.82
CA ASP A 78 5.36 -6.14 4.90
C ASP A 78 4.49 -6.16 3.61
N SER A 79 4.06 -5.00 3.14
CA SER A 79 3.24 -4.86 1.94
C SER A 79 3.98 -5.17 0.64
N VAL A 80 5.28 -4.86 0.54
CA VAL A 80 6.14 -5.25 -0.59
C VAL A 80 6.34 -6.78 -0.61
N LEU A 81 6.56 -7.40 0.55
CA LEU A 81 6.68 -8.86 0.66
C LEU A 81 5.36 -9.57 0.33
N ALA A 82 4.22 -9.07 0.80
CA ALA A 82 2.91 -9.59 0.42
C ALA A 82 2.63 -9.45 -1.08
N LYS A 83 3.02 -8.32 -1.70
CA LYS A 83 2.95 -8.13 -3.15
C LYS A 83 3.84 -9.11 -3.92
N ALA A 84 5.05 -9.38 -3.45
CA ALA A 84 5.94 -10.37 -4.06
C ALA A 84 5.40 -11.82 -3.92
N ASN A 85 4.84 -12.16 -2.76
CA ASN A 85 4.22 -13.45 -2.51
C ASN A 85 2.97 -13.69 -3.39
N SER A 86 2.09 -12.68 -3.55
CA SER A 86 0.95 -12.75 -4.49
C SER A 86 1.34 -12.85 -5.97
N LEU A 87 2.61 -12.65 -6.31
CA LEU A 87 3.18 -12.85 -7.65
C LEU A 87 4.02 -14.13 -7.75
N GLY A 88 4.03 -14.99 -6.72
CA GLY A 88 4.77 -16.25 -6.70
C GLY A 88 6.29 -16.12 -6.54
N ILE A 89 6.81 -14.93 -6.24
CA ILE A 89 8.26 -14.64 -6.20
C ILE A 89 8.91 -15.15 -4.89
N CYS A 90 8.13 -15.23 -3.81
CA CYS A 90 8.55 -15.77 -2.54
C CYS A 90 7.39 -16.47 -1.82
N PRO A 91 7.67 -17.42 -0.90
CA PRO A 91 6.66 -17.93 0.02
C PRO A 91 6.30 -16.88 1.09
N LEU A 92 5.48 -17.27 2.06
CA LEU A 92 5.19 -16.45 3.25
C LEU A 92 6.49 -16.11 4.00
N ASN A 93 6.54 -14.92 4.64
CA ASN A 93 7.77 -14.37 5.24
C ASN A 93 8.50 -15.34 6.18
N GLN A 94 7.76 -16.13 6.97
CA GLN A 94 8.30 -17.12 7.91
C GLN A 94 8.99 -18.32 7.23
N GLN A 95 8.78 -18.52 5.93
CA GLN A 95 9.36 -19.57 5.09
C GLN A 95 10.39 -19.02 4.08
N MET A 96 10.70 -17.72 4.16
CA MET A 96 11.71 -17.11 3.29
C MET A 96 13.12 -17.49 3.73
N ASN A 97 13.87 -18.12 2.81
CA ASN A 97 15.29 -18.35 2.94
C ASN A 97 16.09 -17.23 2.27
N LEU A 98 17.42 -17.27 2.39
CA LEU A 98 18.35 -16.32 1.77
C LEU A 98 18.12 -16.14 0.26
N ARG A 99 17.77 -17.20 -0.47
CA ARG A 99 17.50 -17.17 -1.91
C ARG A 99 16.19 -16.44 -2.22
N HIS A 100 15.11 -16.71 -1.49
CA HIS A 100 13.84 -15.99 -1.62
C HIS A 100 14.00 -14.48 -1.35
N VAL A 101 14.85 -14.09 -0.40
CA VAL A 101 15.19 -12.66 -0.17
C VAL A 101 15.93 -12.07 -1.37
N PHE A 102 16.90 -12.79 -1.95
CA PHE A 102 17.62 -12.36 -3.15
C PHE A 102 16.67 -12.17 -4.34
N ASP A 103 15.77 -13.13 -4.60
CA ASP A 103 14.85 -13.08 -5.74
C ASP A 103 13.84 -11.93 -5.63
N VAL A 104 13.31 -11.63 -4.43
CA VAL A 104 12.52 -10.41 -4.19
C VAL A 104 13.36 -9.16 -4.47
N CYS A 105 14.59 -9.10 -3.99
CA CYS A 105 15.48 -7.94 -4.19
C CYS A 105 15.96 -7.78 -5.64
N GLN A 106 15.93 -8.85 -6.45
CA GLN A 106 16.13 -8.80 -7.90
C GLN A 106 14.87 -8.31 -8.60
N TRP A 107 13.70 -8.87 -8.27
CA TRP A 107 12.42 -8.42 -8.80
C TRP A 107 12.18 -6.92 -8.59
N MET A 108 12.48 -6.38 -7.39
CA MET A 108 12.38 -4.95 -7.09
C MET A 108 13.26 -4.05 -8.00
N LYS A 109 14.26 -4.61 -8.68
CA LYS A 109 15.11 -3.89 -9.67
C LYS A 109 14.57 -3.99 -11.11
N THR A 110 13.60 -4.87 -11.37
CA THR A 110 12.89 -4.96 -12.67
C THR A 110 11.87 -3.83 -12.83
N LYS A 111 11.52 -3.46 -14.07
CA LYS A 111 10.45 -2.49 -14.36
C LYS A 111 9.14 -2.82 -13.63
N THR A 112 8.70 -4.09 -13.72
CA THR A 112 7.50 -4.61 -13.06
C THR A 112 7.55 -4.52 -11.53
N GLY A 113 8.73 -4.75 -10.93
CA GLY A 113 8.91 -4.61 -9.48
C GLY A 113 8.96 -3.15 -9.03
N ILE A 114 9.58 -2.26 -9.81
CA ILE A 114 9.58 -0.82 -9.56
C ILE A 114 8.13 -0.28 -9.59
N GLU A 115 7.35 -0.64 -10.61
CA GLU A 115 5.94 -0.27 -10.72
C GLU A 115 5.10 -0.79 -9.54
N ALA A 116 5.30 -2.04 -9.13
CA ALA A 116 4.62 -2.66 -7.98
C ALA A 116 5.03 -2.06 -6.62
N VAL A 117 6.31 -1.74 -6.41
CA VAL A 117 6.79 -1.08 -5.17
C VAL A 117 6.24 0.34 -5.09
N VAL A 118 6.15 1.05 -6.22
CA VAL A 118 5.53 2.38 -6.31
C VAL A 118 4.01 2.32 -6.07
N GLU A 119 3.31 1.27 -6.53
CA GLU A 119 1.90 1.00 -6.17
C GLU A 119 1.73 0.83 -4.65
N VAL A 120 2.55 -0.04 -4.04
CA VAL A 120 2.53 -0.32 -2.59
C VAL A 120 2.82 0.95 -1.77
N GLN A 121 3.88 1.70 -2.09
CA GLN A 121 4.24 2.91 -1.37
C GLN A 121 3.13 3.99 -1.41
N ARG A 122 2.38 4.08 -2.51
CA ARG A 122 1.22 5.00 -2.61
C ARG A 122 0.03 4.51 -1.80
N SER A 123 -0.29 3.22 -1.88
CA SER A 123 -1.38 2.59 -1.12
C SER A 123 -1.15 2.74 0.38
N GLU A 124 0.08 2.49 0.85
CA GLU A 124 0.47 2.62 2.26
C GLU A 124 0.58 4.08 2.72
N LYS A 125 0.80 5.03 1.80
CA LYS A 125 0.69 6.47 2.09
C LYS A 125 -0.77 6.93 2.20
N LEU A 126 -1.70 6.30 1.47
CA LEU A 126 -3.13 6.52 1.65
C LEU A 126 -3.63 5.88 2.95
N ARG A 127 -3.24 4.63 3.24
CA ARG A 127 -3.62 3.91 4.48
C ARG A 127 -3.22 4.64 5.75
N ARG A 128 -1.99 5.16 5.83
CA ARG A 128 -1.53 5.95 6.99
C ARG A 128 -2.25 7.30 7.14
N ARG A 129 -2.64 7.95 6.02
CA ARG A 129 -3.47 9.17 6.06
C ARG A 129 -4.90 8.90 6.51
N ALA A 130 -5.46 7.76 6.11
CA ALA A 130 -6.78 7.32 6.52
C ALA A 130 -6.82 7.00 8.03
N ALA A 131 -5.87 6.19 8.49
CA ALA A 131 -5.74 5.81 9.90
C ALA A 131 -5.51 7.03 10.83
N ALA A 132 -4.78 8.05 10.37
CA ALA A 132 -4.60 9.30 11.12
C ALA A 132 -5.90 10.14 11.28
N LYS A 133 -6.97 9.82 10.53
CA LYS A 133 -8.34 10.34 10.73
C LYS A 133 -9.31 9.30 11.30
N GLY A 134 -8.82 8.13 11.73
CA GLY A 134 -9.67 7.01 12.19
C GLY A 134 -10.45 6.28 11.10
N ARG A 135 -10.17 6.53 9.82
CA ARG A 135 -10.94 6.02 8.67
C ARG A 135 -10.26 4.87 7.93
N THR A 136 -11.04 4.14 7.15
CA THR A 136 -10.53 3.17 6.16
C THR A 136 -9.91 3.86 4.94
N VAL A 137 -9.10 3.10 4.19
CA VAL A 137 -8.50 3.55 2.92
C VAL A 137 -9.58 3.91 1.90
N THR A 138 -10.63 3.10 1.84
CA THR A 138 -11.76 3.24 0.92
C THR A 138 -12.56 4.51 1.21
N GLU A 139 -12.95 4.76 2.46
CA GLU A 139 -13.63 6.01 2.86
C GLU A 139 -12.79 7.25 2.49
N SER A 140 -11.49 7.20 2.77
CA SER A 140 -10.56 8.29 2.43
C SER A 140 -10.37 8.47 0.92
N ALA A 141 -10.56 7.41 0.13
CA ALA A 141 -10.56 7.44 -1.33
C ALA A 141 -11.89 7.98 -1.89
N MET A 142 -13.04 7.60 -1.31
CA MET A 142 -14.36 8.11 -1.65
C MET A 142 -14.44 9.63 -1.42
N ILE A 143 -14.12 10.13 -0.21
CA ILE A 143 -14.09 11.58 0.11
C ILE A 143 -13.22 12.33 -0.91
N ARG A 144 -12.05 11.76 -1.26
CA ARG A 144 -11.12 12.40 -2.19
C ARG A 144 -11.67 12.44 -3.62
N ALA A 145 -12.27 11.36 -4.12
CA ALA A 145 -12.90 11.33 -5.44
C ALA A 145 -14.08 12.32 -5.50
N PHE A 146 -14.96 12.24 -4.51
CA PHE A 146 -16.13 13.11 -4.34
C PHE A 146 -15.73 14.60 -4.32
N ASN A 147 -14.81 15.01 -3.44
CA ASN A 147 -14.38 16.41 -3.34
C ASN A 147 -13.68 16.91 -4.62
N THR A 148 -13.03 16.03 -5.38
CA THR A 148 -12.43 16.39 -6.68
C THR A 148 -13.51 16.64 -7.73
N GLN A 149 -14.50 15.74 -7.82
CA GLN A 149 -15.64 15.89 -8.73
C GLN A 149 -16.50 17.11 -8.35
N PHE A 150 -16.64 17.43 -7.06
CA PHE A 150 -17.32 18.63 -6.57
C PHE A 150 -16.60 19.92 -6.94
N ALA A 151 -15.27 19.94 -6.94
CA ALA A 151 -14.49 21.08 -7.39
C ALA A 151 -14.58 21.29 -8.92
N GLU A 152 -14.59 20.21 -9.72
CA GLU A 152 -14.87 20.30 -11.17
C GLU A 152 -16.30 20.80 -11.42
N TYR A 153 -17.31 20.16 -10.82
CA TYR A 153 -18.72 20.52 -10.98
C TYR A 153 -19.01 21.97 -10.58
N SER A 154 -18.52 22.42 -9.42
CA SER A 154 -18.68 23.79 -8.94
C SER A 154 -18.02 24.83 -9.86
N THR A 155 -16.94 24.45 -10.53
CA THR A 155 -16.25 25.31 -11.50
C THR A 155 -17.02 25.41 -12.82
N GLU A 156 -17.46 24.27 -13.38
CA GLU A 156 -18.25 24.27 -14.62
C GLU A 156 -19.64 24.89 -14.45
N LEU A 157 -20.29 24.69 -13.29
CA LEU A 157 -21.57 25.33 -12.97
C LEU A 157 -21.44 26.86 -12.89
N LYS A 158 -20.34 27.38 -12.35
CA LYS A 158 -20.05 28.83 -12.35
C LYS A 158 -19.81 29.36 -13.77
N LYS A 159 -19.09 28.63 -14.62
CA LYS A 159 -18.91 28.99 -16.04
C LYS A 159 -20.25 29.03 -16.79
N ALA A 160 -21.07 28.00 -16.65
CA ALA A 160 -22.37 27.91 -17.33
C ALA A 160 -23.30 29.08 -16.93
N ARG A 161 -23.39 29.39 -15.63
CA ARG A 161 -24.14 30.56 -15.13
C ARG A 161 -23.62 31.91 -15.62
N ALA A 162 -22.33 32.01 -15.95
CA ALA A 162 -21.74 33.21 -16.52
C ALA A 162 -21.89 33.33 -18.05
N VAL A 163 -22.53 32.35 -18.71
CA VAL A 163 -22.52 32.23 -20.18
C VAL A 163 -23.91 32.33 -20.82
N LEU A 164 -25.03 31.94 -20.17
CA LEU A 164 -26.34 31.98 -20.84
C LEU A 164 -27.58 32.04 -19.92
N GLU A 165 -28.52 32.92 -20.28
CA GLU A 165 -29.85 33.10 -19.67
C GLU A 165 -30.90 32.06 -20.12
N LYS A 166 -30.50 30.88 -20.60
CA LYS A 166 -31.42 29.85 -21.10
C LYS A 166 -31.26 28.54 -20.34
N GLU A 167 -32.07 28.42 -19.29
CA GLU A 167 -32.01 27.34 -18.32
C GLU A 167 -32.90 26.14 -18.70
N SER A 168 -32.28 25.02 -19.02
CA SER A 168 -32.86 23.66 -18.94
C SER A 168 -31.80 22.62 -19.34
N ASP A 169 -31.58 22.43 -20.64
CA ASP A 169 -30.79 21.32 -21.19
C ASP A 169 -29.34 21.29 -20.71
N ILE A 170 -28.67 22.44 -20.66
CA ILE A 170 -27.30 22.59 -20.13
C ILE A 170 -27.24 22.14 -18.66
N GLY A 171 -28.29 22.44 -17.89
CA GLY A 171 -28.42 22.06 -16.49
C GLY A 171 -28.77 20.59 -16.27
N VAL A 172 -29.33 19.89 -17.26
CA VAL A 172 -29.49 18.42 -17.24
C VAL A 172 -28.14 17.78 -17.58
N SER A 173 -27.54 18.17 -18.71
CA SER A 173 -26.25 17.65 -19.19
C SER A 173 -25.13 17.76 -18.14
N LEU A 174 -25.05 18.89 -17.41
CA LEU A 174 -24.09 19.04 -16.31
C LEU A 174 -24.42 18.17 -15.09
N ARG A 175 -25.70 17.92 -14.78
CA ARG A 175 -26.08 17.06 -13.66
C ARG A 175 -25.71 15.60 -13.95
N ASP A 176 -25.97 15.10 -15.16
CA ASP A 176 -25.64 13.72 -15.53
C ASP A 176 -24.12 13.50 -15.57
N LYS A 177 -23.38 14.43 -16.20
CA LYS A 177 -21.91 14.40 -16.30
C LYS A 177 -21.19 14.40 -14.94
N TYR A 178 -21.79 15.03 -13.93
CA TYR A 178 -21.22 15.14 -12.58
C TYR A 178 -21.99 14.34 -11.51
N TRP A 179 -22.82 13.38 -11.91
CA TRP A 179 -23.32 12.34 -11.01
C TRP A 179 -22.15 11.53 -10.42
N PRO A 180 -22.16 11.15 -9.13
CA PRO A 180 -23.24 11.32 -8.15
C PRO A 180 -23.23 12.65 -7.39
N VAL A 181 -22.15 13.44 -7.52
CA VAL A 181 -21.95 14.69 -6.76
C VAL A 181 -22.99 15.77 -7.07
N SER A 182 -23.49 15.80 -8.30
CA SER A 182 -24.55 16.72 -8.74
C SER A 182 -25.89 16.57 -8.01
N ALA A 183 -26.10 15.46 -7.29
CA ALA A 183 -27.29 15.14 -6.50
C ALA A 183 -27.02 15.09 -4.98
N PHE A 184 -25.83 15.53 -4.53
CA PHE A 184 -25.56 15.76 -3.12
C PHE A 184 -26.12 17.13 -2.70
N ASP A 185 -26.99 17.16 -1.69
CA ASP A 185 -27.57 18.42 -1.23
C ASP A 185 -26.61 19.21 -0.33
N VAL A 186 -25.93 20.17 -0.95
CA VAL A 186 -25.02 21.14 -0.32
C VAL A 186 -25.76 22.14 0.59
N ALA A 187 -27.07 22.32 0.43
CA ALA A 187 -27.83 23.31 1.20
C ALA A 187 -28.14 22.82 2.63
N THR A 188 -28.46 21.53 2.79
CA THR A 188 -28.57 20.90 4.12
C THR A 188 -27.24 20.36 4.64
N SER A 189 -26.34 19.93 3.74
CA SER A 189 -25.04 19.36 4.12
C SER A 189 -23.92 20.40 4.07
N VAL A 190 -23.63 21.03 5.22
CA VAL A 190 -22.28 21.56 5.49
C VAL A 190 -21.26 20.47 5.14
N LEU A 191 -20.12 20.84 4.55
CA LEU A 191 -19.06 19.93 4.06
C LEU A 191 -18.31 19.19 5.20
N ASN A 192 -19.06 18.45 6.01
CA ASN A 192 -18.58 17.45 6.93
C ASN A 192 -18.19 16.20 6.13
N GLU A 193 -16.98 15.69 6.35
CA GLU A 193 -16.49 14.48 5.70
C GLU A 193 -17.37 13.26 6.02
N GLU A 194 -18.03 13.22 7.18
CA GLU A 194 -18.99 12.16 7.55
C GLU A 194 -20.27 12.18 6.69
N ALA A 195 -20.84 13.35 6.41
CA ALA A 195 -22.02 13.47 5.54
C ALA A 195 -21.69 13.07 4.08
N VAL A 196 -20.48 13.40 3.63
CA VAL A 196 -19.95 12.93 2.35
C VAL A 196 -19.81 11.39 2.35
N LEU A 197 -19.31 10.79 3.43
CA LEU A 197 -19.21 9.33 3.54
C LEU A 197 -20.56 8.63 3.54
N ASP A 198 -21.54 9.12 4.30
CA ASP A 198 -22.86 8.49 4.37
C ASP A 198 -23.64 8.63 3.05
N PHE A 199 -23.35 9.66 2.25
CA PHE A 199 -23.77 9.69 0.85
C PHE A 199 -23.00 8.70 -0.03
N CYS A 200 -21.67 8.60 0.12
CA CYS A 200 -20.84 7.67 -0.66
C CYS A 200 -21.13 6.18 -0.38
N LYS A 201 -21.68 5.85 0.80
CA LYS A 201 -22.16 4.51 1.17
C LYS A 201 -23.49 4.13 0.49
N LYS A 202 -24.21 5.06 -0.14
CA LYS A 202 -25.47 4.77 -0.85
C LYS A 202 -25.22 3.95 -2.11
N GLU A 203 -26.20 3.11 -2.47
CA GLU A 203 -26.16 2.30 -3.67
C GLU A 203 -25.96 3.14 -4.94
N GLY A 204 -25.21 2.62 -5.91
CA GLY A 204 -24.85 3.33 -7.14
C GLY A 204 -23.81 4.46 -6.99
N VAL A 205 -23.72 5.13 -5.83
CA VAL A 205 -22.80 6.27 -5.61
C VAL A 205 -21.33 5.81 -5.69
N LYS A 206 -20.99 4.67 -5.05
CA LYS A 206 -19.67 4.01 -5.19
C LYS A 206 -19.29 3.82 -6.67
N TYR A 207 -20.20 3.26 -7.47
CA TYR A 207 -19.96 2.96 -8.89
C TYR A 207 -19.79 4.24 -9.73
N GLY A 208 -20.60 5.27 -9.47
CA GLY A 208 -20.45 6.58 -10.11
C GLY A 208 -19.08 7.22 -9.83
N LEU A 209 -18.58 7.13 -8.58
CA LEU A 209 -17.24 7.60 -8.23
C LEU A 209 -16.14 6.78 -8.91
N CYS A 210 -16.28 5.46 -9.05
CA CYS A 210 -15.34 4.65 -9.85
C CYS A 210 -15.31 5.12 -11.31
N LYS A 211 -16.48 5.23 -11.96
CA LYS A 211 -16.62 5.69 -13.36
C LYS A 211 -16.04 7.09 -13.59
N TYR A 212 -16.21 8.00 -12.64
CA TYR A 212 -15.57 9.31 -12.67
C TYR A 212 -14.03 9.22 -12.60
N VAL A 213 -13.47 8.36 -11.75
CA VAL A 213 -12.01 8.19 -11.60
C VAL A 213 -11.39 7.46 -12.81
N GLU A 214 -12.07 6.46 -13.37
CA GLU A 214 -11.69 5.85 -14.67
C GLU A 214 -11.64 6.93 -15.77
N GLY A 215 -12.72 7.70 -15.93
CA GLY A 215 -12.80 8.78 -16.91
C GLY A 215 -11.82 9.94 -16.66
N LEU A 216 -11.30 10.11 -15.43
CA LEU A 216 -10.17 11.00 -15.16
C LEU A 216 -8.84 10.41 -15.63
N ILE A 217 -8.59 9.12 -15.38
CA ILE A 217 -7.39 8.43 -15.85
C ILE A 217 -7.34 8.46 -17.38
N GLU A 218 -8.49 8.28 -18.04
CA GLU A 218 -8.62 8.36 -19.50
C GLU A 218 -8.45 9.77 -20.05
N ARG A 219 -9.15 10.77 -19.51
CA ARG A 219 -8.96 12.18 -19.92
C ARG A 219 -7.49 12.61 -19.78
N LYS A 220 -6.83 12.25 -18.68
CA LYS A 220 -5.42 12.62 -18.45
C LYS A 220 -4.43 11.81 -19.28
N LYS A 221 -4.78 10.61 -19.80
CA LYS A 221 -3.93 9.85 -20.77
C LYS A 221 -3.51 10.68 -21.98
N ALA A 222 -4.30 11.67 -22.39
CA ALA A 222 -3.99 12.58 -23.49
C ALA A 222 -3.03 13.75 -23.13
N SER A 223 -2.77 14.02 -21.84
CA SER A 223 -2.05 15.24 -21.38
C SER A 223 -1.33 15.02 -20.05
N PHE A 224 -0.32 14.14 -20.01
CA PHE A 224 0.18 13.56 -18.75
C PHE A 224 1.49 14.10 -18.16
N ALA A 225 1.45 14.53 -16.90
CA ALA A 225 2.56 14.44 -15.94
C ALA A 225 2.45 13.13 -15.10
N LEU A 226 3.08 12.04 -15.58
CA LEU A 226 2.86 10.62 -15.21
C LEU A 226 2.40 10.33 -13.76
N ARG A 227 3.02 11.00 -12.79
CA ARG A 227 2.79 10.89 -11.34
C ARG A 227 1.30 10.90 -10.94
N GLU A 228 0.44 11.62 -11.68
CA GLU A 228 -0.97 11.77 -11.31
C GLU A 228 -1.86 10.56 -11.69
N ALA A 229 -1.56 9.84 -12.78
CA ALA A 229 -2.34 8.66 -13.22
C ALA A 229 -2.37 7.62 -12.11
N ASP A 230 -1.19 7.33 -11.57
CA ASP A 230 -0.97 6.35 -10.52
C ASP A 230 -1.62 6.76 -9.19
N ASN A 231 -1.76 8.07 -8.94
CA ASN A 231 -2.48 8.57 -7.77
C ASN A 231 -4.00 8.40 -7.90
N LEU A 232 -4.53 8.33 -9.13
CA LEU A 232 -5.93 8.03 -9.43
C LEU A 232 -6.17 6.52 -9.47
N ARG A 233 -5.26 5.73 -10.07
CA ARG A 233 -5.28 4.25 -10.03
C ARG A 233 -5.32 3.72 -8.60
N ALA A 234 -4.51 4.29 -7.69
CA ALA A 234 -4.52 3.93 -6.27
C ALA A 234 -5.81 4.36 -5.53
N VAL A 235 -6.53 5.38 -6.03
CA VAL A 235 -7.84 5.78 -5.49
C VAL A 235 -8.94 4.84 -6.01
N LEU A 236 -8.96 4.55 -7.31
CA LEU A 236 -9.91 3.61 -7.94
C LEU A 236 -9.86 2.24 -7.24
N LYS A 237 -8.67 1.63 -7.16
CA LYS A 237 -8.46 0.36 -6.49
C LYS A 237 -8.86 0.38 -5.01
N ALA A 238 -8.62 1.49 -4.31
CA ALA A 238 -9.03 1.63 -2.92
C ALA A 238 -10.56 1.70 -2.74
N ILE A 239 -11.31 2.20 -3.74
CA ILE A 239 -12.78 2.19 -3.76
C ILE A 239 -13.30 0.79 -4.13
N GLU A 240 -12.69 0.14 -5.13
CA GLU A 240 -13.06 -1.20 -5.61
C GLU A 240 -12.98 -2.25 -4.49
N CYS A 241 -11.86 -2.32 -3.75
CA CYS A 241 -11.58 -3.34 -2.72
C CYS A 241 -12.53 -3.37 -1.50
N PHE A 242 -13.59 -2.56 -1.46
CA PHE A 242 -14.56 -2.49 -0.37
C PHE A 242 -15.35 -3.79 -0.12
N GLU A 243 -15.56 -4.61 -1.15
CA GLU A 243 -16.46 -5.79 -1.08
C GLU A 243 -15.81 -7.07 -0.52
N VAL A 244 -14.49 -7.10 -0.32
CA VAL A 244 -13.74 -8.33 0.00
C VAL A 244 -13.51 -8.50 1.51
N ARG A 245 -14.55 -8.27 2.34
CA ARG A 245 -14.41 -8.40 3.82
C ARG A 245 -15.49 -9.16 4.58
N ASP A 246 -16.67 -9.38 4.01
CA ASP A 246 -17.78 -10.06 4.71
C ASP A 246 -17.84 -11.59 4.47
N SER A 247 -16.86 -12.16 3.77
CA SER A 247 -16.80 -13.60 3.42
C SER A 247 -15.74 -14.41 4.20
N SER A 248 -15.13 -13.85 5.26
CA SER A 248 -14.08 -14.52 6.06
C SER A 248 -14.63 -15.25 7.31
N ASN A 249 -15.71 -16.00 7.17
CA ASN A 249 -16.26 -16.86 8.23
C ASN A 249 -15.42 -18.14 8.43
N CYS A 250 -14.20 -17.99 8.96
CA CYS A 250 -13.32 -19.10 9.33
C CYS A 250 -13.67 -19.64 10.73
N SER A 251 -14.77 -20.38 10.83
CA SER A 251 -15.13 -21.12 12.05
C SER A 251 -14.13 -22.25 12.32
N VAL A 252 -13.19 -22.03 13.24
CA VAL A 252 -12.31 -23.07 13.79
C VAL A 252 -12.73 -23.35 15.22
N GLY A 253 -13.37 -24.50 15.45
CA GLY A 253 -13.92 -24.86 16.75
C GLY A 253 -12.92 -25.54 17.68
N GLU A 254 -12.86 -25.12 18.94
CA GLU A 254 -12.14 -25.84 19.99
C GLU A 254 -13.03 -26.92 20.61
N LYS A 255 -12.53 -28.17 20.66
CA LYS A 255 -13.27 -29.33 21.18
C LYS A 255 -12.39 -30.26 22.01
N ARG A 256 -12.22 -29.93 23.30
CA ARG A 256 -11.63 -30.77 24.37
C ARG A 256 -12.50 -30.55 25.62
N LYS A 257 -13.18 -31.55 26.22
CA LYS A 257 -12.65 -32.63 27.11
C LYS A 257 -11.66 -32.07 28.15
N GLY A 258 -11.76 -32.30 29.47
CA GLY A 258 -12.72 -33.04 30.31
C GLY A 258 -12.10 -33.16 31.73
N HIS A 259 -12.83 -33.44 32.82
CA HIS A 259 -14.24 -33.85 32.97
C HIS A 259 -15.01 -32.78 33.80
N GLY A 260 -15.71 -32.99 34.93
CA GLY A 260 -16.10 -34.16 35.72
C GLY A 260 -16.41 -33.77 37.19
N GLY A 261 -17.50 -34.29 37.79
CA GLY A 261 -17.85 -34.07 39.20
C GLY A 261 -19.35 -34.10 39.48
N GLU A 262 -19.82 -35.14 40.17
CA GLU A 262 -21.22 -35.24 40.62
C GLU A 262 -21.45 -34.47 41.94
N THR A 263 -22.63 -33.90 42.13
CA THR A 263 -23.39 -34.15 43.39
C THR A 263 -24.86 -33.76 43.27
N SER A 264 -25.72 -34.64 43.78
CA SER A 264 -27.17 -34.42 43.89
C SER A 264 -27.51 -33.67 45.17
N SER A 265 -28.40 -32.65 45.10
CA SER A 265 -29.50 -32.55 46.07
C SER A 265 -30.56 -31.47 45.82
N LYS A 266 -31.81 -31.89 46.02
CA LYS A 266 -32.93 -31.17 46.66
C LYS A 266 -33.43 -29.83 46.10
N ARG A 267 -34.64 -29.91 45.51
CA ARG A 267 -35.71 -28.91 45.69
C ARG A 267 -35.79 -28.41 47.13
N LYS A 268 -36.06 -27.12 47.32
CA LYS A 268 -37.01 -26.63 48.35
C LYS A 268 -37.61 -25.29 47.93
N LYS A 269 -38.89 -25.12 48.27
CA LYS A 269 -39.80 -23.98 48.06
C LYS A 269 -39.18 -22.71 47.48
#